data_AF-A0A2A2KUL3-F1
#
_entry.id   AF-A0A2A2KUL3-F1
#
_cell.length_a   1.000
_cell.length_b   1.000
_cell.length_c   1.000
_cell.angle_alpha   90.00
_cell.angle_beta   90.00
_cell.angle_gamma   90.00
#
_symmetry.space_group_name_H-M   'P 1'
#
loop_
_entity.id
_entity.type
_entity.pdbx_description
1 polymer ?
#
loop_
_entity_poly.entity_id
_entity_poly.type
_entity_poly.pdbx_seq_one_letter_code
_entity_poly.pdbx_strand_id
1 'polypeptide(L)'
;MRISLLSSIFLVCFGSLHLAYGQNIDPECACNLGNLWLDVVVVIDNSQGMGHDGLNEVAADIATVFAQSNITQALGQTTRVGIVTYGQSAVTKYNLTAFHDTNTFINTIFDVANKPTTDTASYIYMGLSAAQTVLHDGRVNGKRDNVRQAIIVYASDYKSQGQDRDPVQLAQQIKEDGIGIITVGFDQFGGEGVLAGLAKLATPGMAFTNKDTDLVGEIQRNGLCQINCFCPTAWTQYTSQFGLASARRFALCLKLGDIDAMWTAAKIACQHLDNSAYLISEFDEAKHNFTYPQRFLILTMEPRLDGALEIAIPYPNDMLVN
;
A
#
# COMPACT_ATOMS: atom_id res chain seq x y z
N MET A 1 -29.48 27.87 -59.58
CA MET A 1 -29.57 29.29 -59.18
C MET A 1 -29.33 29.36 -57.67
N ARG A 2 -28.19 29.95 -57.26
CA ARG A 2 -27.85 30.63 -55.97
C ARG A 2 -28.07 29.81 -54.67
N ILE A 3 -27.08 29.39 -53.87
CA ILE A 3 -25.94 30.04 -53.14
C ILE A 3 -26.31 31.33 -52.40
N SER A 4 -26.31 31.26 -51.05
CA SER A 4 -25.72 32.19 -50.03
C SER A 4 -26.43 31.95 -48.68
N LEU A 5 -25.85 31.39 -47.59
CA LEU A 5 -24.80 31.86 -46.66
C LEU A 5 -25.07 33.23 -46.00
N LEU A 6 -24.81 33.27 -44.67
CA LEU A 6 -24.67 34.40 -43.71
C LEU A 6 -25.97 34.86 -43.01
N SER A 7 -26.02 35.19 -41.72
CA SER A 7 -25.04 35.32 -40.63
C SER A 7 -25.78 35.39 -39.28
N SER A 8 -25.05 35.05 -38.21
CA SER A 8 -25.33 35.07 -36.77
C SER A 8 -26.16 36.24 -36.20
N ILE A 9 -26.79 36.01 -35.02
CA ILE A 9 -26.64 36.83 -33.79
C ILE A 9 -27.19 36.05 -32.57
N PHE A 10 -26.45 36.21 -31.47
CA PHE A 10 -26.52 35.53 -30.17
C PHE A 10 -27.83 35.67 -29.40
N LEU A 11 -28.17 34.64 -28.62
CA LEU A 11 -28.79 34.82 -27.31
C LEU A 11 -27.96 34.09 -26.24
N VAL A 12 -26.95 34.80 -25.73
CA VAL A 12 -26.37 34.53 -24.41
C VAL A 12 -27.12 35.42 -23.44
N CYS A 13 -27.75 34.83 -22.43
CA CYS A 13 -27.94 35.48 -21.13
C CYS A 13 -28.04 34.42 -20.03
N PHE A 14 -27.25 34.69 -19.00
CA PHE A 14 -26.83 33.82 -17.91
C PHE A 14 -27.94 33.55 -16.88
N GLY A 15 -28.03 32.29 -16.45
CA GLY A 15 -28.47 31.94 -15.10
C GLY A 15 -27.27 31.98 -14.16
N SER A 16 -27.43 32.73 -13.08
CA SER A 16 -26.43 33.09 -12.08
C SER A 16 -25.66 31.90 -11.47
N LEU A 17 -24.40 32.18 -11.10
CA LEU A 17 -23.44 31.36 -10.37
C LEU A 17 -24.05 30.36 -9.37
N HIS A 18 -23.81 29.07 -9.61
CA HIS A 18 -22.89 28.22 -8.82
C HIS A 18 -22.84 26.83 -9.46
N LEU A 19 -22.27 26.73 -10.66
CA LEU A 19 -21.55 25.50 -10.97
C LEU A 19 -20.18 25.66 -10.33
N ALA A 20 -20.11 25.36 -9.02
CA ALA A 20 -19.04 24.47 -8.63
C ALA A 20 -19.26 23.25 -9.54
N TYR A 21 -18.55 23.21 -10.66
CA TYR A 21 -18.29 21.97 -11.35
C TYR A 21 -17.57 21.16 -10.29
N GLY A 22 -18.36 20.43 -9.48
CA GLY A 22 -17.87 19.52 -8.49
C GLY A 22 -16.98 18.59 -9.28
N GLN A 23 -15.68 18.80 -9.18
CA GLN A 23 -14.73 17.83 -9.64
C GLN A 23 -15.18 16.55 -8.96
N ASN A 24 -15.63 15.56 -9.74
CA ASN A 24 -15.88 14.21 -9.23
C ASN A 24 -14.50 13.64 -8.88
N ILE A 25 -13.88 14.16 -7.82
CA ILE A 25 -12.59 13.69 -7.33
C ILE A 25 -12.90 12.43 -6.56
N ASP A 26 -12.45 11.31 -7.11
CA ASP A 26 -12.52 10.04 -6.41
C ASP A 26 -11.77 10.18 -5.07
N PRO A 27 -12.37 9.73 -3.95
CA PRO A 27 -11.79 9.90 -2.64
C PRO A 27 -10.43 9.19 -2.59
N GLU A 28 -9.41 9.92 -2.18
CA GLU A 28 -8.11 9.35 -1.93
C GLU A 28 -8.10 8.64 -0.57
N CYS A 29 -7.29 7.61 -0.41
CA CYS A 29 -7.09 7.00 0.89
C CYS A 29 -6.48 8.02 1.86
N ALA A 30 -7.15 8.23 2.99
CA ALA A 30 -6.64 9.08 4.06
C ALA A 30 -5.37 8.46 4.64
N CYS A 31 -4.31 9.27 4.77
CA CYS A 31 -3.05 8.86 5.39
C CYS A 31 -3.00 9.36 6.83
N ASN A 32 -3.76 8.72 7.71
CA ASN A 32 -3.72 8.98 9.15
C ASN A 32 -2.84 7.94 9.84
N LEU A 33 -1.62 8.33 10.20
CA LEU A 33 -0.63 7.46 10.83
C LEU A 33 -1.12 6.90 12.18
N GLY A 34 -1.95 7.66 12.90
CA GLY A 34 -2.53 7.27 14.18
C GLY A 34 -3.63 6.20 14.08
N ASN A 35 -4.22 6.03 12.89
CA ASN A 35 -5.31 5.08 12.64
C ASN A 35 -4.95 4.03 11.58
N LEU A 36 -3.66 3.73 11.42
CA LEU A 36 -3.23 2.64 10.55
C LEU A 36 -3.69 1.30 11.13
N TRP A 37 -4.14 0.40 10.25
CA TRP A 37 -4.55 -0.95 10.59
C TRP A 37 -3.52 -1.95 10.05
N LEU A 38 -2.33 -1.89 10.65
CA LEU A 38 -1.13 -2.60 10.16
C LEU A 38 -0.45 -3.44 11.23
N ASP A 39 0.13 -4.55 10.79
CA ASP A 39 1.19 -5.27 11.50
C ASP A 39 2.49 -5.12 10.70
N VAL A 40 3.48 -4.44 11.27
CA VAL A 40 4.72 -4.10 10.57
C VAL A 40 5.90 -4.83 11.22
N VAL A 41 6.78 -5.42 10.43
CA VAL A 41 8.10 -5.85 10.91
C VAL A 41 9.18 -4.99 10.28
N VAL A 42 9.98 -4.33 11.11
CA VAL A 42 11.16 -3.61 10.67
C VAL A 42 12.36 -4.55 10.69
N VAL A 43 13.05 -4.64 9.56
CA VAL A 43 14.17 -5.53 9.30
C VAL A 43 15.41 -4.67 9.07
N ILE A 44 16.34 -4.70 10.02
CA ILE A 44 17.48 -3.79 10.07
C ILE A 44 18.76 -4.56 9.77
N ASP A 45 19.44 -4.18 8.70
CA ASP A 45 20.81 -4.61 8.45
C ASP A 45 21.72 -4.02 9.53
N ASN A 46 22.31 -4.90 10.35
CA ASN A 46 23.28 -4.52 11.37
C ASN A 46 24.67 -5.12 11.08
N SER A 47 24.98 -5.39 9.82
CA SER A 47 26.31 -5.79 9.36
C SER A 47 27.32 -4.64 9.43
N GLN A 48 28.59 -4.95 9.18
CA GLN A 48 29.66 -3.93 9.07
C GLN A 48 29.36 -2.88 7.99
N GLY A 49 28.61 -3.25 6.94
CA GLY A 49 28.27 -2.32 5.84
C GLY A 49 27.40 -1.16 6.27
N MET A 50 26.59 -1.33 7.33
CA MET A 50 25.76 -0.27 7.88
C MET A 50 26.56 0.69 8.79
N GLY A 51 27.59 0.20 9.46
CA GLY A 51 28.38 1.01 10.40
C GLY A 51 27.56 1.55 11.57
N HIS A 52 28.21 2.34 12.45
CA HIS A 52 27.52 2.95 13.59
C HIS A 52 26.65 4.14 13.17
N ASP A 53 27.19 4.99 12.29
CA ASP A 53 26.48 6.20 11.84
C ASP A 53 25.24 5.85 11.01
N GLY A 54 25.34 4.87 10.10
CA GLY A 54 24.19 4.39 9.33
C GLY A 54 23.11 3.75 10.21
N LEU A 55 23.50 2.98 11.23
CA LEU A 55 22.53 2.42 12.18
C LEU A 55 21.81 3.52 12.99
N ASN A 56 22.53 4.57 13.40
CA ASN A 56 21.93 5.72 14.08
C ASN A 56 20.95 6.47 13.16
N GLU A 57 21.28 6.63 11.88
CA GLU A 57 20.41 7.24 10.89
C GLU A 57 19.15 6.37 10.64
N VAL A 58 19.32 5.06 10.50
CA VAL A 58 18.20 4.09 10.39
C VAL A 58 17.29 4.18 11.62
N ALA A 59 17.84 4.24 12.84
CA ALA A 59 17.06 4.37 14.06
C ALA A 59 16.25 5.68 14.08
N ALA A 60 16.86 6.79 13.69
CA ALA A 60 16.21 8.08 13.62
C ALA A 60 15.10 8.11 12.55
N ASP A 61 15.33 7.49 11.39
CA ASP A 61 14.33 7.36 10.33
C ASP A 61 13.13 6.53 10.81
N ILE A 62 13.35 5.34 11.35
CA ILE A 62 12.28 4.48 11.90
C ILE A 62 11.52 5.22 13.00
N ALA A 63 12.22 5.87 13.92
CA ALA A 63 11.58 6.64 14.98
C ALA A 63 10.64 7.73 14.42
N THR A 64 11.09 8.42 13.37
CA THR A 64 10.32 9.50 12.73
C THR A 64 9.14 8.96 11.92
N VAL A 65 9.33 7.85 11.19
CA VAL A 65 8.26 7.16 10.45
C VAL A 65 7.10 6.79 11.37
N PHE A 66 7.38 6.28 12.56
CA PHE A 66 6.36 5.82 13.51
C PHE A 66 5.96 6.85 14.57
N ALA A 67 6.53 8.05 14.58
CA ALA A 67 6.30 9.05 15.63
C ALA A 67 4.81 9.39 15.85
N GLN A 68 4.01 9.36 14.79
CA GLN A 68 2.57 9.63 14.83
C GLN A 68 1.70 8.36 14.85
N SER A 69 2.32 7.18 14.84
CA SER A 69 1.59 5.92 14.85
C SER A 69 1.01 5.61 16.23
N ASN A 70 -0.17 4.99 16.26
CA ASN A 70 -0.75 4.43 17.47
C ASN A 70 -0.30 2.97 17.63
N ILE A 71 0.89 2.77 18.19
CA ILE A 71 1.43 1.45 18.47
C ILE A 71 0.84 0.92 19.77
N THR A 72 0.01 -0.12 19.68
CA THR A 72 -0.66 -0.69 20.85
C THR A 72 -1.15 -2.12 20.57
N GLN A 73 -1.52 -2.83 21.64
CA GLN A 73 -2.15 -4.16 21.55
C GLN A 73 -3.69 -4.10 21.61
N ALA A 74 -4.27 -2.90 21.64
CA ALA A 74 -5.73 -2.71 21.61
C ALA A 74 -6.33 -3.20 20.27
N LEU A 75 -7.59 -3.65 20.34
CA LEU A 75 -8.39 -4.02 19.16
C LEU A 75 -8.85 -2.76 18.42
N GLY A 76 -8.90 -2.82 17.10
CA GLY A 76 -9.31 -1.72 16.23
C GLY A 76 -8.21 -1.32 15.24
N GLN A 77 -8.36 -0.11 14.66
CA GLN A 77 -7.41 0.51 13.74
C GLN A 77 -6.16 0.98 14.49
N THR A 78 -5.28 0.03 14.79
CA THR A 78 -4.04 0.23 15.53
C THR A 78 -2.89 -0.46 14.83
N THR A 79 -1.66 -0.01 15.10
CA THR A 79 -0.45 -0.61 14.56
C THR A 79 0.22 -1.53 15.59
N ARG A 80 0.74 -2.67 15.14
CA ARG A 80 1.72 -3.46 15.90
C ARG A 80 3.05 -3.47 15.16
N VAL A 81 4.15 -3.45 15.89
CA VAL A 81 5.49 -3.46 15.29
C VAL A 81 6.35 -4.57 15.88
N GLY A 82 7.10 -5.26 15.02
CA GLY A 82 8.17 -6.20 15.40
C GLY A 82 9.52 -5.70 14.87
N ILE A 83 10.61 -6.17 15.46
CA ILE A 83 11.96 -5.78 15.07
C ILE A 83 12.80 -7.03 14.84
N VAL A 84 13.38 -7.12 13.66
CA VAL A 84 14.36 -8.12 13.24
C VAL A 84 15.65 -7.40 12.86
N THR A 85 16.79 -7.94 13.28
CA THR A 85 18.11 -7.50 12.79
C THR A 85 18.75 -8.60 11.98
N TYR A 86 19.55 -8.27 10.96
CA TYR A 86 20.26 -9.29 10.18
C TYR A 86 21.66 -8.85 9.71
N GLY A 87 22.51 -9.86 9.53
CA GLY A 87 23.81 -9.79 8.87
C GLY A 87 24.02 -11.11 8.11
N GLN A 88 24.89 -11.98 8.62
CA GLN A 88 25.02 -13.37 8.14
C GLN A 88 23.84 -14.25 8.56
N SER A 89 23.23 -13.92 9.69
CA SER A 89 22.01 -14.55 10.22
C SER A 89 21.03 -13.48 10.65
N ALA A 90 19.76 -13.85 10.85
CA ALA A 90 18.73 -12.95 11.36
C ALA A 90 18.35 -13.28 12.79
N VAL A 91 18.04 -12.25 13.57
CA VAL A 91 17.61 -12.36 14.97
C VAL A 91 16.35 -11.53 15.16
N THR A 92 15.27 -12.18 15.57
CA THR A 92 14.07 -11.50 16.08
C THR A 92 14.40 -10.88 17.43
N LYS A 93 14.45 -9.54 17.48
CA LYS A 93 14.65 -8.80 18.73
C LYS A 93 13.35 -8.68 19.51
N TYR A 94 12.27 -8.38 18.78
CA TYR A 94 10.94 -8.17 19.35
C TYR A 94 9.86 -8.67 18.38
N ASN A 95 8.86 -9.37 18.92
CA ASN A 95 7.69 -9.82 18.17
C ASN A 95 6.60 -8.73 18.13
N LEU A 96 5.51 -8.97 17.41
CA LEU A 96 4.41 -7.99 17.26
C LEU A 96 3.68 -7.64 18.57
N THR A 97 3.87 -8.41 19.64
CA THR A 97 3.21 -8.19 20.95
C THR A 97 4.07 -7.44 21.96
N ALA A 98 5.31 -7.10 21.59
CA ALA A 98 6.27 -6.51 22.52
C ALA A 98 5.91 -5.08 22.95
N PHE A 99 5.37 -4.27 22.03
CA PHE A 99 5.17 -2.84 22.27
C PHE A 99 3.70 -2.51 22.55
N HIS A 100 3.49 -1.68 23.56
CA HIS A 100 2.16 -1.23 24.00
C HIS A 100 1.96 0.28 23.82
N ASP A 101 3.02 1.00 23.48
CA ASP A 101 3.04 2.42 23.20
C ASP A 101 4.20 2.78 22.24
N THR A 102 4.04 3.90 21.54
CA THR A 102 4.96 4.39 20.51
C THR A 102 6.30 4.86 21.09
N ASN A 103 6.32 5.47 22.28
CA ASN A 103 7.55 6.00 22.87
C ASN A 103 8.50 4.86 23.28
N THR A 104 7.98 3.78 23.85
CA THR A 104 8.76 2.59 24.18
C THR A 104 9.34 1.94 22.93
N PHE A 105 8.57 1.85 21.84
CA PHE A 105 9.08 1.39 20.55
C PHE A 105 10.24 2.26 20.05
N ILE A 106 10.06 3.59 20.04
CA ILE A 106 11.09 4.55 19.60
C ILE A 106 12.36 4.43 20.44
N ASN A 107 12.27 4.39 21.77
CA ASN A 107 13.48 4.26 22.60
C ASN A 107 14.20 2.93 22.34
N THR A 108 13.43 1.85 22.15
CA THR A 108 13.96 0.52 21.89
C THR A 108 14.70 0.45 20.55
N ILE A 109 14.29 1.21 19.53
CA ILE A 109 14.94 1.17 18.22
C ILE A 109 16.38 1.66 18.28
N PHE A 110 16.66 2.70 19.09
CA PHE A 110 18.01 3.21 19.31
C PHE A 110 18.88 2.18 20.07
N ASP A 111 18.32 1.48 21.05
CA ASP A 111 19.02 0.42 21.78
C ASP A 111 19.36 -0.79 20.88
N VAL A 112 18.50 -1.10 19.93
CA VAL A 112 18.73 -2.16 18.92
C VAL A 112 19.79 -1.72 17.92
N ALA A 113 19.70 -0.49 17.41
CA ALA A 113 20.62 0.06 16.42
C ALA A 113 22.03 0.33 16.96
N ASN A 114 22.19 0.53 18.28
CA ASN A 114 23.50 0.70 18.91
C ASN A 114 24.32 -0.63 19.01
N LYS A 115 23.90 -1.71 18.33
CA LYS A 115 24.53 -3.04 18.41
C LYS A 115 24.87 -3.57 17.00
N PRO A 116 25.83 -2.96 16.29
CA PRO A 116 26.35 -3.54 15.05
C PRO A 116 27.00 -4.89 15.32
N THR A 117 26.95 -5.75 14.32
CA THR A 117 27.68 -7.02 14.30
C THR A 117 28.99 -6.87 13.55
N THR A 118 29.87 -7.85 13.70
CA THR A 118 31.09 -7.96 12.90
C THR A 118 30.85 -8.68 11.57
N ASP A 119 29.61 -8.92 11.18
CA ASP A 119 29.28 -9.64 9.96
C ASP A 119 29.65 -8.79 8.74
N THR A 120 30.44 -9.37 7.83
CA THR A 120 30.84 -8.72 6.56
C THR A 120 29.84 -8.97 5.42
N ALA A 121 28.78 -9.72 5.69
CA ALA A 121 27.72 -10.02 4.74
C ALA A 121 26.37 -9.54 5.29
N SER A 122 25.55 -9.04 4.36
CA SER A 122 24.17 -8.62 4.61
C SER A 122 23.25 -9.52 3.77
N TYR A 123 22.74 -10.59 4.40
CA TYR A 123 21.91 -11.59 3.73
C TYR A 123 20.42 -11.30 3.94
N ILE A 124 19.86 -10.49 3.05
CA ILE A 124 18.46 -10.04 3.11
C ILE A 124 17.46 -11.21 3.20
N TYR A 125 17.77 -12.35 2.56
CA TYR A 125 16.95 -13.57 2.65
C TYR A 125 16.69 -13.97 4.11
N MET A 126 17.72 -13.93 4.97
CA MET A 126 17.59 -14.28 6.39
C MET A 126 16.66 -13.30 7.11
N GLY A 127 16.80 -11.99 6.83
CA GLY A 127 15.95 -10.95 7.41
C GLY A 127 14.49 -11.09 7.00
N LEU A 128 14.22 -11.28 5.71
CA LEU A 128 12.87 -11.50 5.17
C LEU A 128 12.23 -12.77 5.74
N SER A 129 12.97 -13.87 5.82
CA SER A 129 12.46 -15.14 6.37
C SER A 129 12.09 -15.03 7.86
N ALA A 130 12.93 -14.34 8.65
CA ALA A 130 12.63 -14.07 10.05
C ALA A 130 11.41 -13.14 10.20
N ALA A 131 11.28 -12.12 9.35
CA ALA A 131 10.13 -11.22 9.36
C ALA A 131 8.83 -11.94 8.99
N GLN A 132 8.85 -12.81 7.98
CA GLN A 132 7.70 -13.64 7.61
C GLN A 132 7.28 -14.54 8.78
N THR A 133 8.24 -15.15 9.48
CA THR A 133 7.97 -15.95 10.70
C THR A 133 7.30 -15.10 11.79
N VAL A 134 7.81 -13.89 12.08
CA VAL A 134 7.22 -12.99 13.09
C VAL A 134 5.78 -12.59 12.72
N LEU A 135 5.55 -12.31 11.44
CA LEU A 135 4.23 -11.97 10.91
C LEU A 135 3.25 -13.16 11.00
N HIS A 136 3.72 -14.37 10.67
CA HIS A 136 2.94 -15.60 10.77
C HIS A 136 2.57 -15.91 12.22
N ASP A 137 3.56 -15.95 13.12
CA ASP A 137 3.38 -16.26 14.55
C ASP A 137 2.44 -15.27 15.24
N GLY A 138 2.50 -14.00 14.82
CA GLY A 138 1.63 -12.94 15.31
C GLY A 138 0.14 -13.09 14.97
N ARG A 139 -0.21 -14.07 14.11
CA ARG A 139 -1.58 -14.38 13.65
C ARG A 139 -2.09 -15.77 14.03
N VAL A 140 -1.27 -16.64 14.61
CA VAL A 140 -1.61 -18.05 14.90
C VAL A 140 -2.91 -18.24 15.71
N ASN A 141 -3.39 -17.20 16.40
CA ASN A 141 -4.63 -17.22 17.19
C ASN A 141 -5.87 -16.62 16.49
N GLY A 142 -5.84 -16.39 15.16
CA GLY A 142 -6.96 -15.77 14.42
C GLY A 142 -7.26 -14.32 14.84
N LYS A 143 -6.31 -13.69 15.54
CA LYS A 143 -6.38 -12.28 15.92
C LYS A 143 -5.81 -11.47 14.77
N ARG A 144 -6.52 -10.42 14.37
CA ARG A 144 -6.09 -9.45 13.36
C ARG A 144 -6.00 -10.03 11.94
N ASP A 145 -6.85 -10.99 11.61
CA ASP A 145 -6.93 -11.61 10.28
C ASP A 145 -7.24 -10.61 9.16
N ASN A 146 -7.98 -9.54 9.46
CA ASN A 146 -8.36 -8.48 8.51
C ASN A 146 -7.36 -7.33 8.43
N VAL A 147 -6.26 -7.38 9.19
CA VAL A 147 -5.22 -6.33 9.23
C VAL A 147 -4.28 -6.52 8.05
N ARG A 148 -3.64 -5.46 7.55
CA ARG A 148 -2.59 -5.63 6.53
C ARG A 148 -1.21 -5.78 7.16
N GLN A 149 -0.33 -6.46 6.45
CA GLN A 149 1.03 -6.73 6.92
C GLN A 149 2.02 -5.98 6.05
N ALA A 150 3.08 -5.47 6.69
CA ALA A 150 4.18 -4.82 6.01
C ALA A 150 5.51 -5.28 6.57
N ILE A 151 6.53 -5.32 5.71
CA ILE A 151 7.93 -5.49 6.07
C ILE A 151 8.67 -4.25 5.59
N ILE A 152 9.41 -3.57 6.47
CA ILE A 152 10.30 -2.47 6.09
C ILE A 152 11.73 -2.97 6.21
N VAL A 153 12.44 -3.09 5.08
CA VAL A 153 13.81 -3.58 5.02
C VAL A 153 14.78 -2.43 4.86
N TYR A 154 15.64 -2.20 5.85
CA TYR A 154 16.79 -1.31 5.74
C TYR A 154 18.02 -2.15 5.39
N ALA A 155 18.72 -1.78 4.32
CA ALA A 155 19.84 -2.55 3.78
C ALA A 155 20.99 -1.64 3.33
N SER A 156 22.21 -2.01 3.70
CA SER A 156 23.44 -1.33 3.24
C SER A 156 24.03 -1.97 1.97
N ASP A 157 23.68 -3.23 1.70
CA ASP A 157 24.19 -4.01 0.58
C ASP A 157 23.14 -5.03 0.11
N TYR A 158 23.34 -5.58 -1.09
CA TYR A 158 22.52 -6.64 -1.67
C TYR A 158 23.40 -7.85 -2.02
N LYS A 159 23.35 -8.90 -1.19
CA LYS A 159 24.04 -10.17 -1.46
C LYS A 159 23.05 -11.32 -1.66
N SER A 160 23.13 -11.96 -2.83
CA SER A 160 22.45 -13.23 -3.08
C SER A 160 23.23 -14.39 -2.44
N GLN A 161 22.52 -15.35 -1.85
CA GLN A 161 23.08 -16.58 -1.28
C GLN A 161 22.97 -17.79 -2.22
N GLY A 162 22.84 -17.56 -3.53
CA GLY A 162 22.58 -18.61 -4.51
C GLY A 162 21.08 -18.91 -4.68
N GLN A 163 20.76 -19.89 -5.53
CA GLN A 163 19.37 -20.14 -5.95
C GLN A 163 18.46 -20.64 -4.83
N ASP A 164 18.97 -21.45 -3.90
CA ASP A 164 18.17 -22.03 -2.79
C ASP A 164 17.77 -20.99 -1.72
N ARG A 165 18.44 -19.83 -1.71
CA ARG A 165 18.20 -18.72 -0.78
C ARG A 165 18.15 -17.41 -1.53
N ASP A 166 17.37 -17.41 -2.61
CA ASP A 166 17.15 -16.25 -3.44
C ASP A 166 16.15 -15.29 -2.75
N PRO A 167 16.58 -14.08 -2.33
CA PRO A 167 15.67 -13.13 -1.69
C PRO A 167 14.55 -12.66 -2.63
N VAL A 168 14.75 -12.69 -3.95
CA VAL A 168 13.71 -12.28 -4.91
C VAL A 168 12.54 -13.25 -4.91
N GLN A 169 12.82 -14.56 -4.91
CA GLN A 169 11.78 -15.60 -4.86
C GLN A 169 10.99 -15.54 -3.55
N LEU A 170 11.69 -15.37 -2.43
CA LEU A 170 11.03 -15.22 -1.13
C LEU A 170 10.18 -13.93 -1.07
N ALA A 171 10.71 -12.81 -1.55
CA ALA A 171 9.95 -11.55 -1.61
C ALA A 171 8.70 -11.66 -2.50
N GLN A 172 8.77 -12.41 -3.59
CA GLN A 172 7.61 -12.66 -4.44
C GLN A 172 6.52 -13.46 -3.70
N GLN A 173 6.90 -14.52 -2.97
CA GLN A 173 5.96 -15.30 -2.14
C GLN A 173 5.32 -14.43 -1.05
N ILE A 174 6.11 -13.62 -0.34
CA ILE A 174 5.62 -12.69 0.67
C ILE A 174 4.58 -11.71 0.07
N LYS A 175 4.85 -11.18 -1.12
CA LYS A 175 3.90 -10.29 -1.82
C LYS A 175 2.62 -11.01 -2.27
N GLU A 176 2.73 -12.26 -2.71
CA GLU A 176 1.59 -13.11 -3.08
C GLU A 176 0.71 -13.43 -1.87
N ASP A 177 1.29 -13.54 -0.67
CA ASP A 177 0.57 -13.65 0.60
C ASP A 177 -0.13 -12.33 1.03
N GLY A 178 -0.02 -11.27 0.23
CA GLY A 178 -0.64 -9.97 0.50
C GLY A 178 0.12 -9.11 1.51
N ILE A 179 1.39 -9.43 1.77
CA ILE A 179 2.28 -8.67 2.65
C ILE A 179 3.05 -7.64 1.81
N GLY A 180 2.98 -6.36 2.17
CA GLY A 180 3.74 -5.31 1.49
C GLY A 180 5.21 -5.32 1.91
N ILE A 181 6.13 -5.12 0.98
CA ILE A 181 7.56 -4.96 1.26
C ILE A 181 7.97 -3.53 0.88
N ILE A 182 8.44 -2.78 1.86
CA ILE A 182 9.08 -1.48 1.68
C ILE A 182 10.58 -1.71 1.83
N THR A 183 11.39 -1.21 0.90
CA THR A 183 12.86 -1.32 1.01
C THR A 183 13.49 0.07 1.07
N VAL A 184 14.48 0.23 1.94
CA VAL A 184 15.26 1.45 2.09
C VAL A 184 16.74 1.09 1.90
N GLY A 185 17.31 1.53 0.78
CA GLY A 185 18.73 1.37 0.48
C GLY A 185 19.54 2.48 1.12
N PHE A 186 20.44 2.11 2.02
CA PHE A 186 21.41 3.00 2.63
C PHE A 186 22.69 3.02 1.79
N ASP A 187 22.78 3.99 0.90
CA ASP A 187 23.92 4.12 -0.01
C ASP A 187 25.03 4.95 0.63
N GLN A 188 25.84 4.31 1.48
CA GLN A 188 27.00 4.95 2.11
C GLN A 188 28.23 5.03 1.19
N PHE A 189 28.31 4.16 0.16
CA PHE A 189 29.53 3.97 -0.65
C PHE A 189 29.35 4.16 -2.16
N GLY A 190 28.18 4.62 -2.63
CA GLY A 190 27.90 4.88 -4.05
C GLY A 190 27.64 3.61 -4.88
N GLY A 191 27.14 2.54 -4.27
CA GLY A 191 26.96 1.24 -4.91
C GLY A 191 25.67 1.15 -5.72
N GLU A 192 25.72 1.44 -7.03
CA GLU A 192 24.54 1.43 -7.93
C GLU A 192 23.78 0.08 -7.96
N GLY A 193 24.42 -1.04 -7.62
CA GLY A 193 23.81 -2.37 -7.65
C GLY A 193 22.81 -2.66 -6.51
N VAL A 194 22.94 -1.99 -5.37
CA VAL A 194 22.11 -2.26 -4.18
C VAL A 194 20.66 -1.85 -4.43
N LEU A 195 20.45 -0.66 -4.99
CA LEU A 195 19.11 -0.11 -5.25
C LEU A 195 18.32 -0.96 -6.26
N ALA A 196 18.97 -1.41 -7.33
CA ALA A 196 18.33 -2.28 -8.32
C ALA A 196 17.98 -3.67 -7.75
N GLY A 197 18.76 -4.18 -6.81
CA GLY A 197 18.46 -5.40 -6.07
C GLY A 197 17.25 -5.23 -5.16
N LEU A 198 17.24 -4.17 -4.35
CA LEU A 198 16.16 -3.85 -3.41
C LEU A 198 14.83 -3.59 -4.11
N ALA A 199 14.85 -2.88 -5.25
CA ALA A 199 13.65 -2.63 -6.05
C ALA A 199 12.94 -3.91 -6.53
N LYS A 200 13.67 -5.02 -6.71
CA LYS A 200 13.07 -6.33 -7.06
C LYS A 200 12.33 -6.96 -5.88
N LEU A 201 12.78 -6.66 -4.65
CA LEU A 201 12.18 -7.20 -3.43
C LEU A 201 10.93 -6.39 -3.05
N ALA A 202 11.00 -5.07 -3.17
CA ALA A 202 9.91 -4.18 -2.80
C ALA A 202 8.58 -4.53 -3.51
N THR A 203 7.49 -4.15 -2.85
CA THR A 203 6.22 -3.90 -3.54
C THR A 203 6.46 -2.81 -4.60
N PRO A 204 5.94 -2.95 -5.83
CA PRO A 204 6.15 -1.97 -6.88
C PRO A 204 5.86 -0.53 -6.42
N GLY A 205 6.84 0.36 -6.55
CA GLY A 205 6.74 1.76 -6.09
C GLY A 205 7.14 2.01 -4.63
N MET A 206 7.59 0.99 -3.88
CA MET A 206 7.97 1.10 -2.46
C MET A 206 9.47 0.83 -2.21
N ALA A 207 10.31 1.20 -3.17
CA ALA A 207 11.76 1.12 -3.05
C ALA A 207 12.33 2.54 -2.94
N PHE A 208 12.93 2.83 -1.80
CA PHE A 208 13.42 4.14 -1.40
C PHE A 208 14.90 4.08 -1.05
N THR A 209 15.51 5.25 -0.86
CA THR A 209 16.91 5.38 -0.44
C THR A 209 17.10 6.53 0.53
N ASN A 210 18.14 6.47 1.36
CA ASN A 210 18.53 7.58 2.23
C ASN A 210 18.90 8.88 1.49
N LYS A 211 19.00 8.84 0.15
CA LYS A 211 19.17 10.02 -0.70
C LYS A 211 17.85 10.71 -1.09
N ASP A 212 16.71 10.11 -0.78
CA ASP A 212 15.40 10.70 -1.06
C ASP A 212 15.19 11.95 -0.20
N THR A 213 14.70 13.04 -0.81
CA THR A 213 14.55 14.34 -0.14
C THR A 213 13.60 14.29 1.06
N ASP A 214 12.59 13.43 1.02
CA ASP A 214 11.63 13.20 2.10
C ASP A 214 11.42 11.70 2.32
N LEU A 215 12.49 10.95 2.61
CA LEU A 215 12.44 9.50 2.82
C LEU A 215 11.32 9.10 3.79
N VAL A 216 11.23 9.77 4.94
CA VAL A 216 10.20 9.50 5.95
C VAL A 216 8.80 9.65 5.36
N GLY A 217 8.54 10.77 4.67
CA GLY A 217 7.25 11.02 4.05
C GLY A 217 6.92 10.04 2.93
N GLU A 218 7.92 9.57 2.18
CA GLU A 218 7.75 8.53 1.15
C GLU A 218 7.38 7.18 1.77
N ILE A 219 8.08 6.75 2.83
CA ILE A 219 7.75 5.52 3.58
C ILE A 219 6.32 5.60 4.15
N GLN A 220 5.94 6.76 4.69
CA GLN A 220 4.60 6.97 5.24
C GLN A 220 3.53 6.98 4.15
N ARG A 221 3.62 7.87 3.15
CA ARG A 221 2.58 8.13 2.14
C ARG A 221 2.51 7.06 1.08
N ASN A 222 3.65 6.68 0.52
CA ASN A 222 3.76 5.76 -0.61
C ASN A 222 4.01 4.31 -0.18
N GLY A 223 4.45 4.09 1.06
CA GLY A 223 4.52 2.78 1.69
C GLY A 223 3.31 2.46 2.57
N LEU A 224 3.39 2.80 3.85
CA LEU A 224 2.44 2.38 4.89
C LEU A 224 0.99 2.74 4.57
N CYS A 225 0.73 3.97 4.12
CA CYS A 225 -0.62 4.41 3.78
C CYS A 225 -1.18 3.70 2.52
N GLN A 226 -0.35 3.40 1.53
CA GLN A 226 -0.79 2.60 0.37
C GLN A 226 -1.07 1.14 0.75
N ILE A 227 -0.29 0.55 1.67
CA ILE A 227 -0.56 -0.80 2.20
C ILE A 227 -1.86 -0.82 3.02
N ASN A 228 -2.10 0.23 3.81
CA ASN A 228 -3.33 0.41 4.59
C ASN A 228 -4.55 0.77 3.74
N CYS A 229 -4.35 1.15 2.47
CA CYS A 229 -5.40 1.39 1.50
C CYS A 229 -5.76 0.09 0.79
N PHE A 230 -6.83 -0.57 1.27
CA PHE A 230 -7.26 -1.86 0.75
C PHE A 230 -8.77 -2.05 0.82
N CYS A 231 -9.26 -2.89 -0.09
CA CYS A 231 -10.66 -3.28 -0.14
C CYS A 231 -10.97 -4.53 0.69
N PRO A 232 -12.24 -4.69 1.11
CA PRO A 232 -12.71 -5.95 1.68
C PRO A 232 -12.56 -7.11 0.68
N THR A 233 -12.60 -8.34 1.19
CA THR A 233 -12.50 -9.56 0.38
C THR A 233 -13.55 -9.57 -0.74
N ALA A 234 -13.15 -10.00 -1.93
CA ALA A 234 -13.98 -10.05 -3.14
C ALA A 234 -14.45 -8.69 -3.69
N TRP A 235 -13.79 -7.59 -3.28
CA TRP A 235 -13.90 -6.30 -3.95
C TRP A 235 -12.56 -5.89 -4.56
N THR A 236 -12.60 -5.28 -5.73
CA THR A 236 -11.43 -4.86 -6.49
C THR A 236 -11.04 -3.43 -6.13
N GLN A 237 -9.79 -3.21 -5.74
CA GLN A 237 -9.27 -1.89 -5.41
C GLN A 237 -9.21 -0.97 -6.64
N TYR A 238 -9.86 0.20 -6.59
CA TYR A 238 -9.69 1.23 -7.61
C TYR A 238 -8.28 1.82 -7.57
N THR A 239 -7.66 1.94 -8.73
CA THR A 239 -6.31 2.48 -8.91
C THR A 239 -6.27 3.52 -10.01
N SER A 240 -5.31 4.46 -9.94
CA SER A 240 -5.15 5.53 -10.93
C SER A 240 -4.86 5.02 -12.34
N GLN A 241 -4.31 3.80 -12.45
CA GLN A 241 -4.01 3.14 -13.71
C GLN A 241 -4.34 1.65 -13.58
N PHE A 242 -5.16 1.15 -14.50
CA PHE A 242 -5.54 -0.26 -14.54
C PHE A 242 -4.34 -1.15 -14.90
N GLY A 243 -4.16 -2.25 -14.17
CA GLY A 243 -3.12 -3.26 -14.43
C GLY A 243 -1.69 -2.85 -14.03
N LEU A 244 -1.46 -1.60 -13.63
CA LEU A 244 -0.15 -1.16 -13.12
C LEU A 244 -0.06 -1.43 -11.61
N ALA A 245 0.85 -2.33 -11.21
CA ALA A 245 1.00 -2.74 -9.82
C ALA A 245 1.44 -1.61 -8.86
N SER A 246 2.14 -0.59 -9.38
CA SER A 246 2.56 0.60 -8.63
C SER A 246 1.55 1.76 -8.72
N ALA A 247 0.36 1.52 -9.31
CA ALA A 247 -0.65 2.56 -9.40
C ALA A 247 -1.17 2.95 -8.02
N ARG A 248 -1.45 4.24 -7.87
CA ARG A 248 -1.98 4.81 -6.63
C ARG A 248 -3.36 4.23 -6.35
N ARG A 249 -3.60 3.81 -5.11
CA ARG A 249 -4.89 3.28 -4.65
C ARG A 249 -5.78 4.38 -4.10
N PHE A 250 -7.08 4.24 -4.33
CA PHE A 250 -8.12 5.18 -3.88
C PHE A 250 -8.98 4.57 -2.78
N ALA A 251 -9.74 5.38 -2.05
CA ALA A 251 -10.73 4.91 -1.08
C ALA A 251 -12.02 4.38 -1.76
N LEU A 252 -11.88 3.72 -2.92
CA LEU A 252 -12.95 3.16 -3.71
C LEU A 252 -12.65 1.70 -4.04
N CYS A 253 -13.68 0.87 -3.93
CA CYS A 253 -13.64 -0.53 -4.27
C CYS A 253 -14.67 -0.84 -5.35
N LEU A 254 -14.50 -1.87 -6.16
CA LEU A 254 -15.42 -2.22 -7.23
C LEU A 254 -15.87 -3.66 -7.04
N LYS A 255 -17.18 -3.91 -7.11
CA LYS A 255 -17.72 -5.27 -7.18
C LYS A 255 -18.75 -5.32 -8.27
N LEU A 256 -18.51 -6.25 -9.17
CA LEU A 256 -19.44 -6.51 -10.26
C LEU A 256 -20.70 -7.11 -9.64
N GLY A 257 -21.84 -6.52 -9.99
CA GLY A 257 -23.14 -7.10 -9.66
C GLY A 257 -23.45 -8.22 -10.64
N ASP A 258 -24.12 -9.28 -10.15
CA ASP A 258 -24.49 -10.44 -10.96
C ASP A 258 -25.87 -10.30 -11.63
N ILE A 259 -26.47 -9.10 -11.57
CA ILE A 259 -27.82 -8.86 -12.07
C ILE A 259 -27.82 -7.87 -13.23
N ASP A 260 -28.52 -8.24 -14.30
CA ASP A 260 -28.96 -7.30 -15.34
C ASP A 260 -30.38 -6.86 -14.98
N ALA A 261 -30.53 -5.61 -14.56
CA ALA A 261 -31.79 -5.11 -14.00
C ALA A 261 -31.96 -3.61 -14.30
N MET A 262 -33.22 -3.15 -14.26
CA MET A 262 -33.50 -1.72 -14.30
C MET A 262 -32.79 -0.97 -13.16
N TRP A 263 -32.41 0.28 -13.43
CA TRP A 263 -31.59 1.10 -12.53
C TRP A 263 -32.00 1.06 -11.05
N THR A 264 -33.30 1.17 -10.76
CA THR A 264 -33.82 1.14 -9.39
C THR A 264 -33.53 -0.18 -8.68
N ALA A 265 -33.69 -1.31 -9.37
CA ALA A 265 -33.40 -2.63 -8.81
C ALA A 265 -31.90 -2.85 -8.64
N ALA A 266 -31.07 -2.41 -9.60
CA ALA A 266 -29.61 -2.45 -9.51
C ALA A 266 -29.10 -1.60 -8.33
N LYS A 267 -29.64 -0.41 -8.13
CA LYS A 267 -29.31 0.45 -6.99
C LYS A 267 -29.66 -0.20 -5.66
N ILE A 268 -30.87 -0.74 -5.54
CA ILE A 268 -31.30 -1.44 -4.32
C ILE A 268 -30.38 -2.64 -4.04
N ALA A 269 -30.10 -3.48 -5.04
CA ALA A 269 -29.19 -4.61 -4.89
C ALA A 269 -27.77 -4.19 -4.50
N CYS A 270 -27.25 -3.11 -5.07
CA CYS A 270 -25.96 -2.52 -4.71
C CYS A 270 -25.93 -2.12 -3.22
N GLN A 271 -26.95 -1.40 -2.75
CA GLN A 271 -27.09 -1.00 -1.35
C GLN A 271 -27.26 -2.20 -0.39
N HIS A 272 -27.71 -3.36 -0.90
CA HIS A 272 -27.75 -4.60 -0.12
C HIS A 272 -26.38 -5.30 -0.03
N LEU A 273 -25.42 -5.00 -0.90
CA LEU A 273 -24.06 -5.55 -0.81
C LEU A 273 -23.27 -4.89 0.33
N ASP A 274 -23.46 -3.58 0.50
CA ASP A 274 -22.92 -2.78 1.60
C ASP A 274 -23.75 -1.49 1.74
N ASN A 275 -24.02 -1.05 2.97
CA ASN A 275 -24.89 0.10 3.23
C ASN A 275 -24.35 1.42 2.66
N SER A 276 -23.04 1.50 2.43
CA SER A 276 -22.35 2.64 1.82
C SER A 276 -22.20 2.50 0.30
N ALA A 277 -22.67 1.41 -0.30
CA ALA A 277 -22.50 1.17 -1.72
C ALA A 277 -23.45 1.95 -2.61
N TYR A 278 -22.93 2.36 -3.76
CA TYR A 278 -23.63 3.10 -4.79
C TYR A 278 -23.23 2.61 -6.19
N LEU A 279 -24.08 2.90 -7.17
CA LEU A 279 -23.79 2.61 -8.57
C LEU A 279 -22.69 3.55 -9.07
N ILE A 280 -21.68 2.99 -9.73
CA ILE A 280 -20.59 3.71 -10.36
C ILE A 280 -21.12 4.68 -11.40
N SER A 281 -20.43 5.81 -11.50
CA SER A 281 -20.61 6.75 -12.59
C SER A 281 -19.28 6.95 -13.30
N GLU A 282 -19.23 6.59 -14.57
CA GLU A 282 -18.05 6.76 -15.44
C GLU A 282 -18.07 8.16 -16.05
N PHE A 283 -17.48 9.14 -15.36
CA PHE A 283 -17.40 10.52 -15.84
C PHE A 283 -16.02 10.91 -16.38
N ASP A 284 -15.05 10.00 -16.30
CA ASP A 284 -13.68 10.22 -16.75
C ASP A 284 -13.09 8.95 -17.39
N GLU A 285 -12.06 9.16 -18.21
CA GLU A 285 -11.39 8.11 -18.97
C GLU A 285 -10.65 7.10 -18.07
N ALA A 286 -10.12 7.54 -16.92
CA ALA A 286 -9.39 6.64 -16.02
C ALA A 286 -10.33 5.60 -15.40
N LYS A 287 -11.52 6.04 -14.96
CA LYS A 287 -12.56 5.16 -14.43
C LYS A 287 -13.10 4.24 -15.51
N HIS A 288 -13.34 4.74 -16.74
CA HIS A 288 -13.74 3.90 -17.87
C HIS A 288 -12.70 2.82 -18.19
N ASN A 289 -11.42 3.19 -18.25
CA ASN A 289 -10.32 2.25 -18.51
C ASN A 289 -10.13 1.23 -17.38
N PHE A 290 -10.53 1.57 -16.16
CA PHE A 290 -10.51 0.65 -15.03
C PHE A 290 -11.69 -0.34 -15.03
N THR A 291 -12.89 0.11 -15.41
CA THR A 291 -14.12 -0.69 -15.36
C THR A 291 -14.30 -1.57 -16.59
N TYR A 292 -13.97 -1.06 -17.78
CA TYR A 292 -14.20 -1.72 -19.05
C TYR A 292 -13.55 -3.12 -19.15
N PRO A 293 -12.27 -3.32 -18.79
CA PRO A 293 -11.64 -4.64 -18.85
C PRO A 293 -12.25 -5.65 -17.88
N GLN A 294 -12.75 -5.18 -16.73
CA GLN A 294 -13.38 -6.04 -15.72
C GLN A 294 -14.72 -6.60 -16.21
N ARG A 295 -15.40 -5.86 -17.09
CA ARG A 295 -16.61 -6.32 -17.80
C ARG A 295 -16.29 -7.38 -18.85
N PHE A 296 -15.15 -7.25 -19.55
CA PHE A 296 -14.74 -8.17 -20.61
C PHE A 296 -14.31 -9.55 -20.09
N LEU A 297 -13.79 -9.62 -18.86
CA LEU A 297 -13.45 -10.87 -18.17
C LEU A 297 -14.68 -11.74 -17.87
N ILE A 298 -15.88 -11.17 -17.83
CA ILE A 298 -17.16 -11.89 -17.69
C ILE A 298 -17.77 -12.24 -19.06
N LEU A 299 -17.56 -11.41 -20.09
CA LEU A 299 -18.12 -11.60 -21.44
C LEU A 299 -17.48 -12.77 -22.23
N THR A 300 -16.52 -13.51 -21.66
CA THR A 300 -16.11 -14.84 -22.15
C THR A 300 -17.13 -15.94 -21.82
N MET A 301 -18.24 -15.62 -21.14
CA MET A 301 -19.46 -16.43 -21.06
C MET A 301 -20.60 -15.79 -21.88
N GLU A 302 -20.54 -15.96 -23.21
CA GLU A 302 -21.55 -15.63 -24.25
C GLU A 302 -22.17 -14.21 -24.32
N PRO A 303 -22.35 -13.64 -25.55
CA PRO A 303 -22.72 -12.24 -25.73
C PRO A 303 -24.24 -11.99 -25.70
N ARG A 304 -24.66 -10.83 -25.19
CA ARG A 304 -25.90 -10.16 -25.62
C ARG A 304 -25.68 -8.69 -25.96
N LEU A 305 -26.59 -8.19 -26.78
CA LEU A 305 -26.47 -7.21 -27.85
C LEU A 305 -27.20 -5.93 -27.44
N ASP A 306 -26.86 -5.36 -26.29
CA ASP A 306 -27.64 -4.27 -25.70
C ASP A 306 -26.67 -3.36 -24.94
N GLY A 307 -26.12 -2.38 -25.65
CA GLY A 307 -25.09 -1.48 -25.16
C GLY A 307 -25.61 -0.49 -24.11
N ALA A 308 -25.62 -0.88 -22.84
CA ALA A 308 -25.40 -0.03 -21.66
C ALA A 308 -25.28 -0.93 -20.43
N LEU A 309 -24.31 -0.71 -19.53
CA LEU A 309 -24.32 -1.33 -18.20
C LEU A 309 -23.51 -0.50 -17.20
N GLU A 310 -24.17 -0.15 -16.09
CA GLU A 310 -23.61 0.56 -14.93
C GLU A 310 -23.34 -0.46 -13.80
N ILE A 311 -22.22 -0.32 -13.09
CA ILE A 311 -21.64 -1.33 -12.17
C ILE A 311 -21.57 -0.78 -10.71
N ALA A 312 -21.54 -1.60 -9.66
CA ALA A 312 -21.59 -1.16 -8.25
C ALA A 312 -20.20 -0.95 -7.56
N ILE A 313 -20.05 0.09 -6.72
CA ILE A 313 -18.86 0.40 -5.87
C ILE A 313 -19.32 0.56 -4.39
N PRO A 314 -18.65 -0.01 -3.36
CA PRO A 314 -18.88 0.32 -1.98
C PRO A 314 -17.96 1.46 -1.53
N TYR A 315 -18.43 2.23 -0.57
CA TYR A 315 -17.55 3.00 0.29
C TYR A 315 -17.24 2.15 1.53
N PRO A 316 -15.98 2.06 2.01
CA PRO A 316 -15.73 1.64 3.38
C PRO A 316 -16.06 2.83 4.31
N ASN A 317 -17.14 2.72 5.09
CA ASN A 317 -17.57 3.78 6.03
C ASN A 317 -16.60 4.03 7.22
N ASP A 318 -15.49 3.30 7.33
CA ASP A 318 -14.56 3.40 8.46
C ASP A 318 -13.29 4.23 8.18
N MET A 319 -13.21 4.94 7.04
CA MET A 319 -12.09 5.84 6.71
C MET A 319 -12.39 7.33 6.89
N LEU A 320 -13.57 7.67 7.42
CA LEU A 320 -13.96 9.03 7.76
C LEU A 320 -14.17 9.13 9.28
N VAL A 321 -13.07 9.29 10.01
CA VAL A 321 -13.13 9.84 11.37
C VAL A 321 -12.39 11.17 11.33
N ASN A 322 -13.13 12.23 11.68
CA ASN A 322 -12.74 13.65 11.72
C ASN A 322 -11.34 13.91 12.27
#